data_AF-A0A925JJS4-F1
#
_entry.id   AF-A0A925JJS4-F1
#
_cell.length_a   1.000
_cell.length_b   1.000
_cell.length_c   1.000
_cell.angle_alpha   90.00
_cell.angle_beta   90.00
_cell.angle_gamma   90.00
#
_symmetry.space_group_name_H-M   'P 1'
#
loop_
_entity.id
_entity.type
_entity.pdbx_description
1 polymer ?
#
loop_
_entity_poly.entity_id
_entity_poly.type
_entity_poly.pdbx_seq_one_letter_code
_entity_poly.pdbx_strand_id
1 'polypeptide(L)' 'MPPRVLHLIGAEVGEGASDGGCKWGAAALREHGIAQALAATGRTVTWGDNITAQPRLAT' A
#
# COMPACT_ATOMS: atom_id res chain seq x y z
N MET A 1 9.08 -19.62 18.37
CA MET A 1 8.37 -19.51 17.07
C MET A 1 8.91 -18.28 16.36
N PRO A 2 9.33 -18.36 15.09
CA PRO A 2 9.85 -17.18 14.38
C PRO A 2 8.75 -16.11 14.26
N PRO A 3 9.11 -14.82 14.34
CA PRO A 3 8.13 -13.74 14.21
C PRO A 3 7.44 -13.81 12.85
N ARG A 4 6.11 -13.67 12.84
CA ARG A 4 5.30 -13.66 11.61
C ARG A 4 5.33 -12.24 11.05
N VAL A 5 6.28 -11.99 10.17
CA VAL A 5 6.47 -10.69 9.52
C VAL A 5 5.43 -10.50 8.41
N LEU A 6 4.83 -9.31 8.36
CA LEU A 6 3.93 -8.87 7.30
C LEU A 6 4.50 -7.60 6.66
N HIS A 7 4.79 -7.68 5.37
CA HIS A 7 5.25 -6.55 4.57
C HIS A 7 4.07 -5.95 3.80
N LEU A 8 3.83 -4.66 4.00
CA LEU A 8 2.82 -3.88 3.27
C LEU A 8 3.53 -3.02 2.23
N ILE A 9 2.93 -2.91 1.05
CA ILE A 9 3.42 -2.08 -0.05
C ILE A 9 2.25 -1.21 -0.49
N GLY A 10 2.49 0.10 -0.58
CA GLY A 10 1.51 1.02 -1.16
C GLY A 10 1.53 0.94 -2.68
N ALA A 11 0.36 0.81 -3.32
CA ALA A 11 0.24 0.88 -4.77
C ALA A 11 -0.60 2.10 -5.16
N GLU A 12 0.06 3.13 -5.66
CA GLU A 12 -0.56 4.38 -6.09
C GLU A 12 -0.82 4.35 -7.60
N VAL A 13 -1.51 3.32 -8.06
CA VAL A 13 -1.85 3.09 -9.48
C VAL A 13 -3.31 3.47 -9.72
N GLY A 14 -3.56 4.36 -10.68
CA GLY A 14 -4.89 4.97 -10.90
C GLY A 14 -5.29 5.16 -12.38
N GLU A 15 -4.37 4.92 -13.29
CA GLU A 15 -4.47 5.22 -14.72
C GLU A 15 -5.54 4.36 -15.41
N GLY A 16 -5.80 3.15 -14.90
CA GLY A 16 -6.84 2.26 -15.43
C GLY A 16 -8.26 2.62 -15.00
N ALA A 17 -8.43 3.54 -14.05
CA ALA A 17 -9.71 3.91 -13.45
C ALA A 17 -10.05 5.40 -13.63
N SER A 18 -9.55 6.02 -14.70
CA SER A 18 -9.75 7.46 -14.99
C SER A 18 -9.30 8.38 -13.84
N ASP A 19 -8.27 8.00 -13.09
CA ASP A 19 -7.83 8.72 -11.89
C ASP A 19 -8.93 8.87 -10.81
N GLY A 20 -9.93 7.98 -10.80
CA GLY A 20 -11.09 7.98 -9.90
C GLY A 20 -10.80 7.73 -8.42
N GLY A 21 -9.58 7.99 -7.96
CA GLY A 21 -9.18 8.02 -6.55
C GLY A 21 -8.58 6.72 -6.02
N CYS A 22 -8.59 5.63 -6.78
CA CYS A 22 -8.00 4.33 -6.40
C CYS A 22 -6.55 4.46 -5.91
N LYS A 23 -5.74 5.30 -6.58
CA LYS A 23 -4.33 5.54 -6.22
C LYS A 23 -4.12 6.10 -4.81
N TRP A 24 -5.14 6.71 -4.20
CA TRP A 24 -5.06 7.27 -2.84
C TRP A 24 -5.44 6.25 -1.75
N GLY A 25 -5.98 5.09 -2.10
CA GLY A 25 -6.50 4.13 -1.14
C GLY A 25 -5.44 3.59 -0.18
N ALA A 26 -4.23 3.32 -0.69
CA ALA A 26 -3.13 2.83 0.14
C ALA A 26 -2.69 3.88 1.18
N ALA A 27 -2.61 5.16 0.79
CA ALA A 27 -2.30 6.26 1.69
C ALA A 27 -3.40 6.42 2.75
N ALA A 28 -4.67 6.41 2.34
CA ALA A 28 -5.80 6.49 3.26
C ALA A 28 -5.81 5.35 4.29
N LEU A 29 -5.56 4.09 3.86
CA LEU A 29 -5.46 2.95 4.78
C LEU A 29 -4.30 3.11 5.79
N ARG A 30 -3.17 3.66 5.34
CA ARG A 30 -2.03 3.95 6.21
C ARG A 30 -2.37 5.01 7.26
N GLU A 31 -3.01 6.10 6.83
CA GLU A 31 -3.47 7.19 7.71
C GLU A 31 -4.49 6.70 8.74
N HIS A 32 -5.39 5.80 8.33
CA HIS A 32 -6.37 5.16 9.21
C HIS A 32 -5.82 4.02 10.08
N GLY A 33 -4.50 3.79 10.05
CA GLY A 33 -3.83 2.96 11.03
C GLY A 33 -3.89 1.45 10.78
N ILE A 34 -4.02 1.02 9.51
CA ILE A 34 -4.05 -0.41 9.17
C ILE A 34 -2.83 -1.18 9.70
N ALA A 35 -1.64 -0.57 9.72
CA ALA A 35 -0.42 -1.21 10.20
C ALA A 35 -0.50 -1.51 11.71
N GLN A 36 -1.06 -0.59 12.49
CA GLN A 36 -1.29 -0.71 13.91
C GLN A 36 -2.33 -1.79 14.20
N ALA A 37 -3.43 -1.80 13.43
CA ALA A 37 -4.47 -2.82 13.54
C ALA A 37 -3.90 -4.23 13.26
N LEU A 38 -3.07 -4.37 12.22
CA LEU A 38 -2.43 -5.63 11.89
C LEU A 38 -1.38 -6.05 12.94
N ALA A 39 -0.62 -5.10 13.49
CA ALA A 39 0.34 -5.37 14.56
C ALA A 39 -0.35 -5.90 15.83
N ALA A 40 -1.53 -5.38 16.17
CA ALA A 40 -2.34 -5.85 17.30
C ALA A 40 -2.77 -7.32 17.17
N THR A 41 -2.75 -7.90 15.97
CA THR A 41 -3.01 -9.34 15.74
C THR A 41 -1.80 -10.25 16.01
N GLY A 42 -0.69 -9.70 16.51
CA GLY A 42 0.55 -10.43 16.78
C GLY A 42 1.45 -10.60 15.55
N ARG A 43 1.32 -9.73 14.54
CA ARG A 43 2.21 -9.66 13.38
C ARG A 43 3.30 -8.61 13.62
N THR A 44 4.50 -8.86 13.13
CA THR A 44 5.51 -7.80 12.97
C THR A 44 5.25 -7.13 11.62
N VAL A 45 4.70 -5.92 11.63
CA VAL A 45 4.29 -5.23 10.40
C VAL A 45 5.35 -4.23 9.98
N THR A 46 5.68 -4.24 8.69
CA THR A 46 6.54 -3.21 8.07
C THR A 46 5.83 -2.62 6.87
N TRP A 47 6.04 -1.35 6.62
CA TRP A 47 5.51 -0.65 5.45
C TRP A 47 6.70 -0.25 4.56
N GLY A 48 6.74 -0.79 3.35
CA GLY A 48 7.78 -0.51 2.36
C GLY A 48 7.49 0.71 1.50
N ASP A 49 8.24 0.87 0.42
CA ASP A 49 8.06 1.99 -0.50
C ASP A 49 6.72 1.92 -1.25
N ASN A 50 6.27 3.09 -1.71
CA ASN A 50 5.11 3.17 -2.58
C ASN A 50 5.52 2.91 -4.04
N ILE A 51 4.69 2.15 -4.75
CA ILE A 51 4.84 1.88 -6.17
C ILE A 51 3.89 2.80 -6.93
N THR A 52 4.43 3.53 -7.89
CA THR A 52 3.68 4.34 -8.86
C THR A 52 3.73 3.68 -10.24
N ALA A 53 2.74 3.94 -11.08
CA ALA A 53 2.81 3.55 -12.49
C ALA A 53 3.56 4.63 -13.29
N GLN A 54 4.41 4.20 -14.22
CA GLN A 54 4.94 5.06 -15.25
C GLN A 54 4.17 4.77 -16.53
N PRO A 55 3.40 5.74 -17.07
CA PRO A 55 2.73 5.53 -18.34
C PRO A 55 3.77 5.23 -19.41
N ARG A 56 3.56 4.14 -20.17
CA ARG A 56 4.39 3.85 -21.34
C ARG A 56 4.14 4.95 -22.36
N LEU A 57 5.14 5.81 -22.58
CA LEU A 57 5.10 6.80 -23.65
C LEU A 57 4.95 6.05 -24.98
N ALA A 58 3.93 6.42 -25.78
CA ALA A 58 3.83 5.93 -27.14
C ALA A 58 5.01 6.50 -27.94
N THR A 59 5.86 5.60 -28.46
CA THR A 59 6.92 5.93 -29.42
C THR A 59 6.39 5.93 -30.83
#